data_AF-A0A1S1JBR6-F1
#
_entry.id   AF-A0A1S1JBR6-F1
#
_cell.length_a   1.000
_cell.length_b   1.000
_cell.length_c   1.000
_cell.angle_alpha   90.00
_cell.angle_beta   90.00
_cell.angle_gamma   90.00
#
_symmetry.space_group_name_H-M   'P 1'
#
loop_
_entity.id
_entity.type
_entity.pdbx_description
1 polymer ?
#
loop_
_entity_poly.entity_id
_entity_poly.type
_entity_poly.pdbx_seq_one_letter_code
_entity_poly.pdbx_strand_id
1 'polypeptide(L)'
;MLNKGLRDEEKIRIDNVLKTLRSLVFVPYPLNNTEKENIENQLKEIGLDFETLSSQKNEDLITLLMKLHFDWEHLEQFGDILIEFSKDENHNFTHKALAVYEYIQQESKVFSFGINTKIASAKNRS
;
A
#
# COMPACT_ATOMS: atom_id res chain seq x y z
N MET A 1 22.39 -8.54 19.00
CA MET A 1 21.01 -8.96 19.33
C MET A 1 20.05 -7.78 19.58
N LEU A 2 20.46 -6.53 19.39
CA LEU A 2 19.61 -5.33 19.53
C LEU A 2 18.66 -5.09 18.32
N ASN A 3 19.03 -5.53 17.10
CA ASN A 3 18.24 -5.25 15.90
C ASN A 3 17.02 -6.16 15.66
N LYS A 4 16.93 -7.33 16.34
CA LYS A 4 15.83 -8.26 16.08
C LYS A 4 14.52 -7.77 16.70
N GLY A 5 14.57 -7.31 17.96
CA GLY A 5 13.39 -6.76 18.65
C GLY A 5 12.83 -5.52 17.97
N LEU A 6 13.69 -4.56 17.60
CA LEU A 6 13.27 -3.35 16.89
C LEU A 6 12.60 -3.65 15.54
N ARG A 7 13.15 -4.60 14.78
CA ARG A 7 12.56 -5.00 13.49
C ARG A 7 11.21 -5.70 13.65
N ASP A 8 11.05 -6.50 14.71
CA ASP A 8 9.78 -7.17 15.01
C ASP A 8 8.72 -6.13 15.43
N GLU A 9 9.10 -5.11 16.22
CA GLU A 9 8.22 -3.99 16.58
C GLU A 9 7.80 -3.15 15.36
N GLU A 10 8.73 -2.84 14.46
CA GLU A 10 8.45 -2.12 13.21
C GLU A 10 7.48 -2.89 12.32
N LYS A 11 7.69 -4.21 12.18
CA LYS A 11 6.78 -5.07 11.44
C LYS A 11 5.37 -5.04 12.04
N ILE A 12 5.26 -5.24 13.36
CA ILE A 12 3.97 -5.21 14.07
C ILE A 12 3.26 -3.87 13.87
N ARG A 13 4.00 -2.75 13.91
CA ARG A 13 3.45 -1.42 13.66
C ARG A 13 2.86 -1.33 12.24
N ILE A 14 3.62 -1.70 11.22
CA ILE A 14 3.15 -1.64 9.81
C ILE A 14 1.92 -2.53 9.63
N ASP A 15 1.97 -3.77 10.14
CA ASP A 15 0.84 -4.71 10.10
C ASP A 15 -0.44 -4.11 10.71
N ASN A 16 -0.33 -3.45 11.86
CA ASN A 16 -1.48 -2.86 12.54
C ASN A 16 -2.05 -1.68 11.76
N VAL A 17 -1.19 -0.82 11.22
CA VAL A 17 -1.62 0.32 10.41
C VAL A 17 -2.29 -0.16 9.13
N LEU A 18 -1.74 -1.16 8.42
CA LEU A 18 -2.35 -1.70 7.21
C LEU A 18 -3.71 -2.36 7.49
N LYS A 19 -3.86 -3.07 8.62
CA LYS A 19 -5.16 -3.61 9.04
C LYS A 19 -6.20 -2.51 9.29
N THR A 20 -5.80 -1.41 9.94
CA THR A 20 -6.67 -0.26 10.19
C THR A 20 -7.01 0.46 8.89
N LEU A 21 -6.04 0.73 8.02
CA LEU A 21 -6.29 1.32 6.71
C LEU A 21 -7.28 0.46 5.92
N ARG A 22 -7.09 -0.86 5.90
CA ARG A 22 -8.00 -1.79 5.23
C ARG A 22 -9.44 -1.66 5.76
N SER A 23 -9.66 -1.53 7.06
CA SER A 23 -11.02 -1.37 7.60
C SER A 23 -11.66 -0.03 7.24
N LEU A 24 -10.85 1.02 7.00
CA LEU A 24 -11.30 2.35 6.62
C LEU A 24 -11.63 2.48 5.13
N VAL A 25 -10.88 1.81 4.25
CA VAL A 25 -11.00 2.00 2.78
C VAL A 25 -11.97 1.05 2.10
N PHE A 26 -12.29 -0.09 2.74
CA PHE A 26 -13.25 -1.07 2.23
C PHE A 26 -14.69 -0.69 2.57
N VAL A 27 -15.08 0.56 2.31
CA VAL A 27 -16.44 1.07 2.52
C VAL A 27 -17.15 1.28 1.18
N PRO A 28 -18.47 1.02 1.07
CA PRO A 28 -19.21 1.13 -0.20
C PRO A 28 -19.60 2.57 -0.58
N TYR A 29 -19.17 3.57 0.18
CA TYR A 29 -19.52 4.98 -0.01
C TYR A 29 -18.25 5.84 -0.11
N PRO A 30 -18.31 7.02 -0.77
CA PRO A 30 -17.20 7.96 -0.82
C PRO A 30 -16.74 8.39 0.59
N LEU A 31 -15.43 8.55 0.77
CA LEU A 31 -14.85 8.95 2.05
C LEU A 31 -15.22 10.40 2.38
N ASN A 32 -15.79 10.61 3.56
CA ASN A 32 -16.02 11.95 4.10
C ASN A 32 -14.70 12.57 4.65
N ASN A 33 -14.73 13.85 5.02
CA ASN A 33 -13.53 14.56 5.46
C ASN A 33 -12.90 13.94 6.72
N THR A 34 -13.70 13.46 7.67
CA THR A 34 -13.20 12.81 8.89
C THR A 34 -12.56 11.47 8.57
N GLU A 35 -13.13 10.70 7.65
CA GLU A 35 -12.52 9.44 7.20
C GLU A 35 -11.20 9.69 6.47
N LYS A 36 -11.15 10.70 5.59
CA LYS A 36 -9.91 11.12 4.93
C LYS A 36 -8.83 11.53 5.93
N GLU A 37 -9.20 12.29 6.97
CA GLU A 37 -8.28 12.68 8.04
C GLU A 37 -7.78 11.46 8.84
N ASN A 38 -8.66 10.51 9.16
CA ASN A 38 -8.27 9.27 9.83
C ASN A 38 -7.27 8.46 8.99
N ILE A 39 -7.53 8.35 7.68
CA ILE A 39 -6.65 7.65 6.75
C ILE A 39 -5.29 8.35 6.65
N GLU A 40 -5.28 9.67 6.51
CA GLU A 40 -4.07 10.49 6.48
C GLU A 40 -3.24 10.30 7.77
N ASN A 41 -3.89 10.28 8.94
CA ASN A 41 -3.21 10.02 10.21
C ASN A 41 -2.61 8.62 10.27
N GLN A 42 -3.31 7.61 9.77
CA GLN A 42 -2.80 6.24 9.70
C GLN A 42 -1.60 6.13 8.74
N LEU A 43 -1.64 6.76 7.58
CA LEU A 43 -0.51 6.78 6.65
C LEU A 43 0.74 7.39 7.31
N LYS A 44 0.58 8.46 8.11
CA LYS A 44 1.70 9.12 8.81
C LYS A 44 2.40 8.21 9.82
N GLU A 45 1.70 7.26 10.44
CA GLU A 45 2.30 6.30 11.38
C GLU A 45 3.32 5.37 10.71
N ILE A 46 3.24 5.20 9.39
CA ILE A 46 4.16 4.41 8.57
C ILE A 46 5.01 5.27 7.63
N GLY A 47 5.06 6.59 7.85
CA GLY A 47 5.91 7.50 7.08
C GLY A 47 5.40 7.83 5.67
N LEU A 48 4.09 7.76 5.46
CA LEU A 48 3.41 8.13 4.22
C LEU A 48 2.35 9.21 4.49
N ASP A 49 1.82 9.80 3.42
CA ASP A 49 0.65 10.68 3.44
C ASP A 49 0.06 10.77 2.02
N PHE A 50 -1.13 11.35 1.87
CA PHE A 50 -1.75 11.48 0.55
C PHE A 50 -0.90 12.29 -0.43
N GLU A 51 -0.12 13.27 0.03
CA GLU A 51 0.76 14.08 -0.81
C GLU A 51 1.88 13.24 -1.42
N THR A 52 2.54 12.43 -0.61
CA THR A 52 3.57 11.47 -1.02
C THR A 52 2.98 10.48 -2.03
N LEU A 53 1.80 9.93 -1.74
CA LEU A 53 1.14 9.00 -2.65
C LEU A 53 0.78 9.67 -3.98
N SER A 54 0.34 10.93 -3.99
CA SER A 54 -0.11 11.59 -5.21
C SER A 54 1.04 12.16 -6.06
N SER A 55 2.11 12.64 -5.41
CA SER A 55 3.20 13.36 -6.08
C SER A 55 4.36 12.46 -6.52
N GLN A 56 4.61 11.34 -5.83
CA GLN A 56 5.74 10.47 -6.17
C GLN A 56 5.53 9.73 -7.49
N LYS A 57 6.61 9.44 -8.20
CA LYS A 57 6.60 8.47 -9.29
C LYS A 57 6.46 7.06 -8.74
N ASN A 58 6.08 6.11 -9.59
CA ASN A 58 5.89 4.73 -9.20
C ASN A 58 7.18 4.11 -8.65
N GLU A 59 8.32 4.32 -9.31
CA GLU A 59 9.61 3.76 -8.88
C GLU A 59 10.11 4.39 -7.57
N ASP A 60 9.85 5.69 -7.38
CA ASP A 60 10.19 6.43 -6.17
C ASP A 60 9.37 5.93 -4.98
N LEU A 61 8.07 5.65 -5.18
CA LEU A 61 7.20 5.06 -4.17
C LEU A 61 7.70 3.68 -3.74
N ILE A 62 8.06 2.81 -4.68
CA ILE A 62 8.64 1.49 -4.35
C ILE A 62 9.91 1.66 -3.52
N THR A 63 10.80 2.55 -3.95
CA THR A 63 12.04 2.85 -3.22
C THR A 63 11.76 3.34 -1.80
N LEU A 64 10.74 4.17 -1.61
CA LEU A 64 10.32 4.64 -0.29
C LEU A 64 9.76 3.50 0.57
N LEU A 65 8.86 2.67 0.05
CA LEU A 65 8.28 1.55 0.79
C LEU A 65 9.35 0.56 1.29
N MET A 66 10.38 0.31 0.47
CA MET A 66 11.51 -0.54 0.88
C MET A 66 12.36 0.11 1.98
N LYS A 67 12.56 1.43 1.93
CA LYS A 67 13.22 2.19 3.02
C LYS A 67 12.40 2.20 4.30
N LEU A 68 11.08 2.16 4.19
CA LEU A 68 10.13 2.04 5.29
C LEU A 68 9.96 0.59 5.79
N HIS A 69 10.80 -0.33 5.31
CA HIS A 69 10.85 -1.72 5.77
C HIS A 69 9.58 -2.55 5.51
N PHE A 70 8.83 -2.23 4.46
CA PHE A 70 7.75 -3.08 3.99
C PHE A 70 8.32 -4.43 3.50
N ASP A 71 7.71 -5.52 3.95
CA ASP A 71 7.98 -6.85 3.41
C ASP A 71 6.96 -7.19 2.32
N TRP A 72 7.06 -8.38 1.73
CA TRP A 72 6.20 -8.77 0.60
C TRP A 72 4.72 -8.78 0.95
N GLU A 73 4.38 -9.19 2.17
CA GLU A 73 3.00 -9.22 2.63
C GLU A 73 2.48 -7.79 2.84
N HIS A 74 3.28 -6.92 3.45
CA HIS A 74 2.94 -5.51 3.58
C HIS A 74 2.74 -4.84 2.21
N LEU A 75 3.63 -5.10 1.25
CA LEU A 75 3.52 -4.56 -0.11
C LEU A 75 2.24 -5.03 -0.79
N GLU A 76 1.91 -6.32 -0.71
CA GLU A 76 0.69 -6.85 -1.30
C GLU A 76 -0.57 -6.22 -0.69
N GLN A 77 -0.63 -6.14 0.64
CA GLN A 77 -1.74 -5.51 1.36
C GLN A 77 -1.87 -4.02 1.02
N PHE A 78 -0.74 -3.31 0.91
CA PHE A 78 -0.71 -1.90 0.55
C PHE A 78 -1.18 -1.68 -0.89
N GLY A 79 -0.78 -2.56 -1.83
CA GLY A 79 -1.30 -2.56 -3.19
C GLY A 79 -2.83 -2.72 -3.22
N ASP A 80 -3.39 -3.61 -2.39
CA ASP A 80 -4.84 -3.81 -2.30
C ASP A 80 -5.54 -2.53 -1.82
N ILE A 81 -4.97 -1.86 -0.81
CA ILE A 81 -5.47 -0.56 -0.29
C ILE A 81 -5.45 0.52 -1.38
N LEU A 82 -4.38 0.60 -2.18
CA LEU A 82 -4.29 1.56 -3.29
C LEU A 82 -5.38 1.32 -4.36
N ILE A 83 -5.70 0.06 -4.66
CA ILE A 83 -6.80 -0.29 -5.58
C ILE A 83 -8.15 0.17 -5.01
N GLU A 84 -8.38 -0.01 -3.72
CA GLU A 84 -9.61 0.45 -3.08
C GLU A 84 -9.72 1.97 -3.05
N PHE A 85 -8.65 2.69 -2.76
CA PHE A 85 -8.62 4.15 -2.90
C PHE A 85 -8.98 4.62 -4.31
N SER A 86 -8.57 3.85 -5.31
CA SER A 86 -8.81 4.14 -6.73
C SER A 86 -10.27 3.98 -7.16
N LYS A 87 -11.16 3.51 -6.27
CA LYS A 87 -12.59 3.49 -6.52
C LYS A 87 -13.25 4.88 -6.31
N ASP A 88 -12.61 5.77 -5.55
CA ASP A 88 -13.02 7.17 -5.43
C ASP A 88 -12.42 7.95 -6.61
N GLU A 89 -13.26 8.66 -7.37
CA GLU A 89 -12.85 9.44 -8.56
C GLU A 89 -11.76 10.48 -8.26
N ASN A 90 -11.60 10.88 -7.00
CA ASN A 90 -10.62 11.88 -6.59
C ASN A 90 -9.18 11.35 -6.45
N HIS A 91 -8.99 10.03 -6.34
CA HIS A 91 -7.68 9.44 -6.03
C HIS A 91 -7.40 8.18 -6.85
N ASN A 92 -6.97 8.32 -8.10
CA ASN A 92 -6.58 7.15 -8.89
C ASN A 92 -5.13 6.73 -8.62
N PHE A 93 -4.95 5.70 -7.80
CA PHE A 93 -3.66 5.08 -7.49
C PHE A 93 -3.48 3.71 -8.17
N THR A 94 -4.28 3.37 -9.18
CA THR A 94 -4.24 2.07 -9.85
C THR A 94 -2.86 1.77 -10.44
N HIS A 95 -2.21 2.76 -11.06
CA HIS A 95 -0.85 2.59 -11.58
C HIS A 95 0.20 2.35 -10.49
N LYS A 96 0.00 2.90 -9.28
CA LYS A 96 0.91 2.68 -8.14
C LYS A 96 0.72 1.28 -7.59
N ALA A 97 -0.53 0.84 -7.43
CA ALA A 97 -0.83 -0.53 -7.04
C ALA A 97 -0.23 -1.53 -8.03
N LEU A 98 -0.38 -1.26 -9.34
CA LEU A 98 0.21 -2.08 -10.39
C LEU A 98 1.74 -2.17 -10.25
N ALA A 99 2.42 -1.04 -10.06
CA ALA A 99 3.88 -1.01 -9.87
C ALA A 99 4.31 -1.81 -8.62
N VAL A 100 3.55 -1.75 -7.53
CA VAL A 100 3.80 -2.56 -6.33
C VAL A 100 3.69 -4.05 -6.63
N TYR A 101 2.64 -4.49 -7.32
CA TYR A 101 2.47 -5.89 -7.67
C TYR A 101 3.56 -6.38 -8.63
N GLU A 102 3.91 -5.58 -9.64
CA GLU A 102 4.97 -5.91 -10.59
C GLU A 102 6.33 -6.02 -9.88
N TYR A 103 6.61 -5.14 -8.92
CA TYR A 103 7.80 -5.22 -8.08
C TYR A 103 7.84 -6.52 -7.25
N ILE A 104 6.73 -6.89 -6.60
CA ILE A 104 6.63 -8.17 -5.85
C ILE A 104 6.92 -9.35 -6.79
N GLN A 105 6.32 -9.38 -7.98
CA GLN A 105 6.52 -10.46 -8.94
C GLN A 105 7.97 -10.55 -9.42
N GLN A 106 8.64 -9.41 -9.62
CA GLN A 106 10.03 -9.37 -10.06
C GLN A 106 11.01 -9.79 -8.96
N GLU A 107 10.85 -9.25 -7.75
CA GLU A 107 11.88 -9.37 -6.71
C GLU A 107 11.67 -10.54 -5.74
N SER A 108 10.44 -11.04 -5.57
CA SER A 108 10.19 -12.20 -4.70
C SER A 108 10.84 -13.49 -5.21
N LYS A 109 11.17 -13.56 -6.51
CA LYS A 109 11.71 -14.75 -7.21
C LYS A 109 10.85 -16.01 -7.06
N VAL A 110 9.61 -15.87 -6.61
CA VAL A 110 8.62 -16.93 -6.45
C VAL A 110 7.45 -16.60 -7.36
N PHE A 111 7.02 -17.58 -8.15
CA PHE A 111 5.82 -17.43 -8.96
C PHE A 111 4.59 -17.39 -8.04
N SER A 112 3.80 -16.31 -8.12
CA SER A 112 2.55 -16.16 -7.37
C SER A 112 1.37 -15.98 -8.32
N PHE A 113 0.45 -16.96 -8.33
CA PHE A 113 -0.78 -16.84 -9.10
C PHE A 113 -1.65 -15.67 -8.60
N GLY A 114 -1.64 -15.42 -7.28
CA GLY A 114 -2.36 -14.31 -6.66
C GLY A 114 -1.88 -12.96 -7.18
N ILE A 115 -0.56 -12.72 -7.16
CA ILE A 115 0.03 -11.49 -7.68
C ILE A 115 -0.21 -11.32 -9.17
N ASN A 116 -0.03 -12.36 -9.98
CA ASN A 116 -0.31 -12.28 -11.42
C ASN A 116 -1.77 -11.91 -11.72
N THR A 117 -2.72 -12.46 -10.95
CA THR A 117 -4.14 -12.11 -11.06
C THR A 117 -4.38 -10.64 -10.71
N LYS A 118 -3.73 -10.13 -9.64
CA LYS A 118 -3.80 -8.72 -9.24
C LYS A 118 -3.20 -7.79 -10.30
N ILE A 119 -2.06 -8.13 -10.89
CA ILE A 119 -1.44 -7.40 -12.02
C ILE A 119 -2.40 -7.32 -13.20
N ALA A 120 -2.97 -8.46 -13.63
CA ALA A 120 -3.90 -8.49 -14.75
C ALA A 120 -5.17 -7.67 -14.47
N SER A 121 -5.72 -7.78 -13.27
CA SER A 121 -6.88 -6.98 -12.86
C SER A 121 -6.57 -5.48 -12.82
N ALA A 122 -5.40 -5.07 -12.33
CA ALA A 122 -5.00 -3.67 -12.27
C ALA A 122 -4.79 -3.08 -13.67
N LYS A 123 -4.16 -3.83 -14.59
CA LYS A 123 -3.97 -3.41 -16.01
C LYS A 123 -5.29 -3.17 -16.74
N ASN A 124 -6.35 -3.92 -16.40
CA ASN A 124 -7.66 -3.71 -17.01
C ASN A 124 -8.40 -2.47 -16.48
N ARG A 125 -7.93 -1.86 -15.38
CA ARG A 125 -8.54 -0.69 -14.72
C ARG A 125 -7.75 0.60 -14.95
N SER A 126 -6.52 0.49 -15.43
CA SER A 126 -5.57 1.59 -15.68
C SER A 126 -5.61 2.04 -17.14
#